data_AF-A0A1S2N6Y8-F1
#
_entry.id   AF-A0A1S2N6Y8-F1
#
_cell.length_a   1.000
_cell.length_b   1.000
_cell.length_c   1.000
_cell.angle_alpha   90.00
_cell.angle_beta   90.00
_cell.angle_gamma   90.00
#
_symmetry.space_group_name_H-M   'P 1'
#
loop_
_entity.id
_entity.type
_entity.pdbx_description
1 polymer ?
#
loop_
_entity_poly.entity_id
_entity_poly.type
_entity_poly.pdbx_seq_one_letter_code
_entity_poly.pdbx_strand_id
1 'polypeptide(L)'
;MGWWSAQGSTDVLIGDAVLDSVRHFLHDFSQAYQKDLSRRPSLQELEYALDLAFKANLDNDVLAGFDELEVKQVSIKTAKRRKRQRVTPGDIFAYRLDDGRFGFGRIVANVSIGAIAEIFDYFSRQPIFDHSKEKTWLVPPVPIESYSLLEVGDLGDWRIIEHQTDFVPGDEYATLRYVYGTPPFALTVTDIYENERDIDIREAEGLPKYAAYDDFNFKKMIVDHLKRPDV
;
A
#
# COMPACT_ATOMS: atom_id res chain seq x y z
N MET A 1 -6.23 21.03 -6.93
CA MET A 1 -7.28 20.53 -6.02
C MET A 1 -8.35 19.92 -6.87
N GLY A 2 -8.52 18.60 -6.77
CA GLY A 2 -9.42 17.82 -7.61
C GLY A 2 -10.74 17.53 -6.92
N TRP A 3 -11.78 17.30 -7.73
CA TRP A 3 -13.03 16.68 -7.29
C TRP A 3 -13.10 15.27 -7.90
N TRP A 4 -13.62 14.31 -7.15
CA TRP A 4 -13.79 12.93 -7.62
C TRP A 4 -15.03 12.29 -6.99
N SER A 5 -15.55 11.26 -7.65
CA SER A 5 -16.66 10.45 -7.14
C SER A 5 -16.21 9.54 -5.99
N ALA A 6 -17.03 9.43 -4.95
CA ALA A 6 -16.79 8.50 -3.85
C ALA A 6 -16.77 7.05 -4.35
N GLN A 7 -16.01 6.18 -3.67
CA GLN A 7 -15.98 4.76 -4.03
C GLN A 7 -17.38 4.14 -3.95
N GLY A 8 -17.85 3.58 -5.06
CA GLY A 8 -19.14 2.89 -5.14
C GLY A 8 -20.35 3.80 -5.38
N SER A 9 -20.16 5.10 -5.64
CA SER A 9 -21.26 6.00 -6.02
C SER A 9 -20.79 7.06 -7.02
N THR A 10 -21.56 7.28 -8.10
CA THR A 10 -21.33 8.38 -9.04
C THR A 10 -21.88 9.71 -8.56
N ASP A 11 -22.81 9.67 -7.59
CA ASP A 11 -23.63 10.82 -7.20
C ASP A 11 -23.04 11.59 -6.02
N VAL A 12 -22.10 10.97 -5.31
CA VAL A 12 -21.38 11.59 -4.19
C VAL A 12 -20.04 12.09 -4.70
N LEU A 13 -19.88 13.42 -4.76
CA LEU A 13 -18.63 14.07 -5.12
C LEU A 13 -17.93 14.59 -3.87
N ILE A 14 -16.62 14.36 -3.81
CA ILE A 14 -15.75 14.87 -2.75
C ILE A 14 -14.53 15.54 -3.37
N GLY A 15 -13.90 16.45 -2.64
CA GLY A 15 -12.72 17.17 -3.10
C GLY A 15 -11.77 17.52 -1.97
N ASP A 16 -10.54 17.86 -2.33
CA ASP A 16 -9.44 18.10 -1.39
C ASP A 16 -9.79 19.13 -0.31
N ALA A 17 -10.38 20.27 -0.70
CA ALA A 17 -10.72 21.34 0.22
C ALA A 17 -11.74 20.90 1.29
N VAL A 18 -12.70 20.04 0.93
CA VAL A 18 -13.68 19.48 1.87
C VAL A 18 -12.98 18.55 2.87
N LEU A 19 -12.07 17.70 2.39
CA LEU A 19 -11.29 16.81 3.26
C LEU A 19 -10.40 17.60 4.23
N ASP A 20 -9.77 18.68 3.77
CA ASP A 20 -8.97 19.56 4.62
C ASP A 20 -9.82 20.22 5.70
N SER A 21 -11.03 20.71 5.37
CA SER A 21 -11.96 21.25 6.36
C SER A 21 -12.36 20.22 7.42
N VAL A 22 -12.66 18.98 7.01
CA VAL A 22 -12.97 17.89 7.95
C VAL A 22 -11.77 17.56 8.83
N ARG A 23 -10.56 17.55 8.27
CA ARG A 23 -9.32 17.32 9.02
C ARG A 23 -9.10 18.39 10.08
N HIS A 24 -9.28 19.66 9.73
CA HIS A 24 -9.17 20.77 10.69
C HIS A 24 -10.18 20.62 11.82
N PHE A 25 -11.46 20.35 11.50
CA PHE A 25 -12.49 20.08 12.49
C PHE A 25 -12.09 18.98 13.48
N LEU A 26 -11.61 17.82 12.99
CA LEU A 26 -11.21 16.71 13.86
C LEU A 26 -10.04 17.08 14.78
N HIS A 27 -9.09 17.86 14.26
CA HIS A 27 -7.97 18.34 15.06
C HIS A 27 -8.43 19.31 16.14
N ASP A 28 -9.23 20.31 15.79
CA ASP A 28 -9.74 21.33 16.72
C ASP A 28 -10.63 20.71 17.81
N PHE A 29 -11.50 19.77 17.44
CA PHE A 29 -12.27 18.96 18.38
C PHE A 29 -11.36 18.22 19.37
N SER A 30 -10.31 17.55 18.88
CA SER A 30 -9.35 16.87 19.76
C SER A 30 -8.56 17.84 20.65
N GLN A 31 -8.26 19.05 20.18
CA GLN A 31 -7.52 20.06 20.95
C GLN A 31 -8.35 20.61 22.10
N ALA A 32 -9.65 20.83 21.93
CA ALA A 32 -10.54 21.30 23.00
C ALA A 32 -10.50 20.36 24.22
N TYR A 33 -10.62 19.04 23.99
CA TYR A 33 -10.53 18.04 25.07
C TYR A 33 -9.14 17.98 25.70
N GLN A 34 -8.07 18.12 24.91
CA GLN A 34 -6.71 18.09 25.44
C GLN A 34 -6.41 19.32 26.29
N LYS A 35 -6.94 20.49 25.94
CA LYS A 35 -6.77 21.73 26.70
C LYS A 35 -7.54 21.72 28.01
N ASP A 36 -8.81 21.33 27.97
CA ASP A 36 -9.72 21.51 29.10
C ASP A 36 -9.81 20.26 29.99
N LEU A 37 -9.53 19.07 29.45
CA LEU A 37 -9.63 17.79 30.16
C LEU A 37 -8.31 17.00 30.18
N SER A 38 -7.22 17.53 29.62
CA SER A 38 -5.89 16.91 29.60
C SER A 38 -5.88 15.49 29.01
N ARG A 39 -6.80 15.18 28.09
CA ARG A 39 -6.88 13.90 27.39
C ARG A 39 -7.46 14.05 25.98
N ARG A 40 -7.30 13.00 25.16
CA ARG A 40 -8.00 12.92 23.86
C ARG A 40 -9.47 12.52 24.05
N PRO A 41 -10.37 12.94 23.14
CA PRO A 41 -11.75 12.49 23.16
C PRO A 41 -11.84 11.02 22.74
N SER A 42 -12.89 10.35 23.23
CA SER A 42 -13.30 9.02 22.80
C SER A 42 -14.18 9.09 21.55
N LEU A 43 -14.37 7.93 20.89
CA LEU A 43 -15.27 7.84 19.74
C LEU A 43 -16.72 8.19 20.12
N GLN A 44 -17.19 7.75 21.28
CA GLN A 44 -18.53 8.03 21.79
C GLN A 44 -18.76 9.53 21.99
N GLU A 45 -17.74 10.26 22.45
CA GLU A 45 -17.81 11.72 22.61
C GLU A 45 -17.89 12.44 21.26
N LEU A 46 -17.15 11.97 20.25
CA LEU A 46 -17.26 12.49 18.89
C LEU A 46 -18.64 12.22 18.29
N GLU A 47 -19.15 10.98 18.42
CA GLU A 47 -20.49 10.62 17.94
C GLU A 47 -21.57 11.49 18.59
N TYR A 48 -21.51 11.67 19.92
CA TYR A 48 -22.47 12.48 20.64
C TYR A 48 -22.38 13.97 20.28
N ALA A 49 -21.18 14.50 20.10
CA ALA A 49 -20.98 15.88 19.66
C ALA A 49 -21.54 16.12 18.25
N LEU A 50 -21.32 15.19 17.32
CA LEU A 50 -21.87 15.24 15.97
C LEU A 50 -23.40 15.11 15.99
N ASP A 51 -23.95 14.24 16.84
CA ASP A 51 -25.39 14.13 17.05
C ASP A 51 -26.02 15.47 17.43
N LEU A 52 -25.46 16.15 18.43
CA LEU A 52 -25.94 17.44 18.89
C LEU A 52 -25.78 18.51 17.80
N ALA A 53 -24.61 18.55 17.16
CA ALA A 53 -24.31 19.54 16.12
C ALA A 53 -25.24 19.38 14.92
N PHE A 54 -25.50 18.15 14.47
CA PHE A 54 -26.31 17.89 13.29
C PHE A 54 -27.80 18.13 13.57
N LYS A 55 -28.28 17.75 14.75
CA LYS A 55 -29.67 18.04 15.17
C LYS A 55 -29.96 19.53 15.29
N ALA A 56 -28.97 20.33 15.68
CA ALA A 56 -29.15 21.76 15.90
C ALA A 56 -28.91 22.62 14.65
N ASN A 57 -28.05 22.18 13.72
CA ASN A 57 -27.52 23.05 12.67
C ASN A 57 -27.72 22.53 11.23
N LEU A 58 -28.30 21.34 11.03
CA LEU A 58 -28.65 20.90 9.67
C LEU A 58 -30.05 21.35 9.30
N ASP A 59 -30.11 22.14 8.24
CA ASP A 59 -31.31 22.60 7.55
C ASP A 59 -31.04 22.68 6.04
N ASN A 60 -31.98 23.25 5.28
CA ASN A 60 -31.85 23.38 3.83
C ASN A 60 -30.80 24.40 3.37
N ASP A 61 -30.38 25.32 4.24
CA ASP A 61 -29.32 26.26 3.91
C ASP A 61 -27.95 25.55 3.91
N VAL A 62 -27.86 24.41 4.63
CA VAL A 62 -26.65 23.58 4.70
C VAL A 62 -26.70 22.37 3.76
N LEU A 63 -27.84 21.68 3.63
CA LEU A 63 -28.00 20.48 2.79
C LEU A 63 -29.25 20.54 1.92
N ALA A 64 -29.09 20.30 0.62
CA ALA A 64 -30.23 20.21 -0.29
C ALA A 64 -31.13 19.00 0.03
N GLY A 65 -32.45 19.20 0.01
CA GLY A 65 -33.45 18.15 0.19
C GLY A 65 -33.73 17.77 1.65
N PHE A 66 -33.55 18.70 2.58
CA PHE A 66 -33.72 18.48 4.03
C PHE A 66 -35.05 19.03 4.59
N ASP A 67 -35.92 19.61 3.76
CA ASP A 67 -37.17 20.31 4.13
C ASP A 67 -38.08 19.56 5.12
N GLU A 68 -38.12 18.23 5.04
CA GLU A 68 -38.98 17.36 5.86
C GLU A 68 -38.17 16.28 6.59
N LEU A 69 -36.86 16.49 6.76
CA LEU A 69 -35.96 15.55 7.40
C LEU A 69 -35.47 16.08 8.75
N GLU A 70 -35.22 15.14 9.66
CA GLU A 70 -34.54 15.43 10.92
C GLU A 70 -33.43 14.39 11.15
N VAL A 71 -32.31 14.82 11.72
CA VAL A 71 -31.25 13.88 12.08
C VAL A 71 -31.63 13.12 13.34
N LYS A 72 -31.88 11.81 13.21
CA LYS A 72 -32.12 10.94 14.37
C LYS A 72 -30.84 10.57 15.10
N GLN A 73 -29.82 10.19 14.35
CA GLN A 73 -28.55 9.70 14.88
C GLN A 73 -27.44 9.76 13.84
N VAL A 74 -26.23 10.09 14.30
CA VAL A 74 -24.94 9.89 13.64
C VAL A 74 -24.29 8.67 14.29
N SER A 75 -23.85 7.70 13.47
CA SER A 75 -23.18 6.49 13.97
C SER A 75 -21.93 6.19 13.17
N ILE A 76 -20.84 5.85 13.86
CA ILE A 76 -19.56 5.48 13.27
C ILE A 76 -19.38 3.98 13.43
N LYS A 77 -19.52 3.25 12.31
CA LYS A 77 -19.25 1.81 12.29
C LYS A 77 -17.75 1.58 12.23
N THR A 78 -17.25 0.81 13.19
CA THR A 78 -15.85 0.39 13.23
C THR A 78 -15.73 -1.09 12.85
N ALA A 79 -14.64 -1.43 12.19
CA ALA A 79 -14.23 -2.82 11.99
C ALA A 79 -12.86 -3.01 12.66
N LYS A 80 -12.60 -4.23 13.14
CA LYS A 80 -11.27 -4.56 13.65
C LYS A 80 -10.29 -4.45 12.49
N ARG A 81 -9.42 -3.43 12.54
CA ARG A 81 -8.29 -3.35 11.62
C ARG A 81 -7.45 -4.62 11.83
N ARG A 82 -7.13 -5.33 10.75
CA ARG A 82 -6.20 -6.48 10.82
C ARG A 82 -4.93 -5.99 11.51
N LYS A 83 -4.43 -6.76 12.48
CA LYS A 83 -3.16 -6.43 13.14
C LYS A 83 -2.13 -6.34 12.02
N ARG A 84 -1.53 -5.16 11.84
CA ARG A 84 -0.51 -4.90 10.82
C ARG A 84 0.59 -5.95 11.01
N GLN A 85 0.69 -6.89 10.07
CA GLN A 85 1.83 -7.81 10.01
C GLN A 85 2.90 -7.05 9.23
N ARG A 86 3.94 -6.61 9.93
CA ARG A 86 5.07 -5.99 9.25
C ARG A 86 5.79 -7.08 8.46
N VAL A 87 6.14 -6.80 7.21
CA VAL A 87 6.97 -7.73 6.44
C VAL A 87 8.38 -7.79 7.02
N THR A 88 8.96 -8.98 7.03
CA THR A 88 10.35 -9.23 7.40
C THR A 88 11.09 -9.98 6.31
N PRO A 89 12.40 -9.74 6.12
CA PRO A 89 13.24 -10.62 5.31
C PRO A 89 13.03 -12.09 5.68
N GLY A 90 12.85 -12.94 4.68
CA GLY A 90 12.49 -14.35 4.85
C GLY A 90 10.99 -14.66 4.80
N ASP A 91 10.12 -13.65 4.83
CA ASP A 91 8.68 -13.89 4.65
C ASP A 91 8.41 -14.43 3.23
N ILE A 92 7.84 -15.62 3.15
CA ILE A 92 7.36 -16.18 1.89
C ILE A 92 5.91 -15.74 1.71
N PHE A 93 5.61 -15.20 0.53
CA PHE A 93 4.28 -14.76 0.17
C PHE A 93 3.77 -15.44 -1.09
N ALA A 94 2.44 -15.51 -1.19
CA ALA A 94 1.71 -15.87 -2.40
C ALA A 94 0.96 -14.65 -2.94
N TYR A 95 0.88 -14.53 -4.26
CA TYR A 95 0.08 -13.53 -4.96
C TYR A 95 -0.81 -14.19 -6.00
N ARG A 96 -2.08 -13.77 -6.11
CA ARG A 96 -3.02 -14.34 -7.08
C ARG A 96 -2.99 -13.59 -8.40
N LEU A 97 -2.72 -14.28 -9.49
CA LEU A 97 -2.85 -13.80 -10.86
C LEU A 97 -4.32 -13.74 -11.29
N ASP A 98 -4.61 -12.95 -12.33
CA ASP A 98 -5.97 -12.77 -12.84
C ASP A 98 -6.54 -14.06 -13.47
N ASP A 99 -5.69 -15.00 -13.88
CA ASP A 99 -6.07 -16.33 -14.34
C ASP A 99 -6.37 -17.34 -13.20
N GLY A 100 -6.29 -16.89 -11.94
CA GLY A 100 -6.59 -17.67 -10.75
C GLY A 100 -5.43 -18.51 -10.22
N ARG A 101 -4.27 -18.55 -10.89
CA ARG A 101 -3.07 -19.20 -10.34
C ARG A 101 -2.43 -18.32 -9.27
N PHE A 102 -1.72 -18.95 -8.35
CA PHE A 102 -0.84 -18.29 -7.38
C PHE A 102 0.59 -18.35 -7.88
N GLY A 103 1.28 -17.21 -7.88
CA GLY A 103 2.72 -17.16 -7.89
C GLY A 103 3.26 -16.92 -6.47
N PHE A 104 4.56 -17.08 -6.31
CA PHE A 104 5.21 -17.03 -5.00
C PHE A 104 6.48 -16.18 -5.04
N GLY A 105 6.82 -15.61 -3.89
CA GLY A 105 8.07 -14.89 -3.70
C GLY A 105 8.49 -14.88 -2.25
N ARG A 106 9.69 -14.35 -2.00
CA ARG A 106 10.22 -14.14 -0.64
C ARG A 106 10.71 -12.72 -0.49
N ILE A 107 10.47 -12.13 0.67
CA ILE A 107 11.03 -10.82 1.02
C ILE A 107 12.53 -10.98 1.26
N VAL A 108 13.33 -10.23 0.51
CA VAL A 108 14.78 -10.26 0.56
C VAL A 108 15.29 -9.19 1.52
N ALA A 109 14.79 -7.96 1.36
CA ALA A 109 15.20 -6.81 2.16
C ALA A 109 14.03 -5.83 2.32
N ASN A 110 13.99 -5.15 3.47
CA ASN A 110 13.11 -4.01 3.68
C ASN A 110 13.83 -2.74 3.23
N VAL A 111 13.16 -1.91 2.44
CA VAL A 111 13.74 -0.68 1.89
C VAL A 111 12.77 0.50 2.02
N SER A 112 13.25 1.72 1.83
CA SER A 112 12.45 2.94 2.02
C SER A 112 11.16 2.99 1.20
N ILE A 113 11.13 2.41 0.00
CA ILE A 113 9.96 2.38 -0.88
C ILE A 113 9.06 1.14 -0.70
N GLY A 114 9.36 0.27 0.26
CA GLY A 114 8.61 -0.96 0.50
C GLY A 114 9.53 -2.14 0.83
N ALA A 115 9.57 -3.15 -0.03
CA ALA A 115 10.46 -4.29 0.13
C ALA A 115 11.04 -4.74 -1.22
N ILE A 116 12.24 -5.31 -1.19
CA ILE A 116 12.78 -6.07 -2.32
C ILE A 116 12.28 -7.51 -2.19
N ALA A 117 11.67 -8.03 -3.24
CA ALA A 117 11.15 -9.39 -3.28
C ALA A 117 11.78 -10.17 -4.42
N GLU A 118 12.27 -11.38 -4.13
CA GLU A 118 12.53 -12.36 -5.17
C GLU A 118 11.23 -13.06 -5.56
N ILE A 119 11.06 -13.36 -6.84
CA ILE A 119 9.87 -14.01 -7.37
C ILE A 119 10.27 -15.37 -7.92
N PHE A 120 9.69 -16.43 -7.39
CA PHE A 120 10.04 -17.79 -7.77
C PHE A 120 9.40 -18.16 -9.11
N ASP A 121 10.13 -18.90 -9.95
CA ASP A 121 9.59 -19.53 -11.17
C ASP A 121 8.74 -20.76 -10.82
N TYR A 122 7.62 -20.49 -10.17
CA TYR A 122 6.68 -21.51 -9.73
C TYR A 122 5.27 -20.94 -9.61
N PHE A 123 4.31 -21.68 -10.17
CA PHE A 123 2.89 -21.35 -10.09
C PHE A 123 2.08 -22.56 -9.65
N SER A 124 1.05 -22.31 -8.83
CA SER A 124 0.15 -23.33 -8.31
C SER A 124 -1.30 -22.88 -8.35
N ARG A 125 -2.25 -23.83 -8.25
CA ARG A 125 -3.67 -23.52 -8.07
C ARG A 125 -4.05 -23.22 -6.62
N GLN A 126 -3.14 -23.50 -5.69
CA GLN A 126 -3.34 -23.27 -4.26
C GLN A 126 -2.18 -22.40 -3.74
N PRO A 127 -2.40 -21.58 -2.70
CA PRO A 127 -1.35 -20.74 -2.11
C PRO A 127 -0.43 -21.58 -1.18
N ILE A 128 0.12 -22.67 -1.72
CA ILE A 128 1.05 -23.58 -1.04
C ILE A 128 2.34 -23.58 -1.84
N PHE A 129 3.42 -23.12 -1.21
CA PHE A 129 4.73 -23.03 -1.82
C PHE A 129 5.47 -24.38 -1.77
N ASP A 130 6.21 -24.69 -2.84
CA ASP A 130 7.09 -25.86 -2.93
C ASP A 130 8.54 -25.41 -2.76
N HIS A 131 9.13 -25.71 -1.60
CA HIS A 131 10.50 -25.30 -1.26
C HIS A 131 11.57 -25.81 -2.24
N SER A 132 11.28 -26.85 -3.04
CA SER A 132 12.21 -27.28 -4.10
C SER A 132 12.43 -26.21 -5.18
N LYS A 133 11.59 -25.16 -5.21
CA LYS A 133 11.60 -24.07 -6.18
C LYS A 133 12.30 -22.79 -5.70
N GLU A 134 12.82 -22.76 -4.47
CA GLU A 134 13.44 -21.56 -3.88
C GLU A 134 14.67 -21.02 -4.62
N LYS A 135 15.28 -21.80 -5.51
CA LYS A 135 16.55 -21.45 -6.15
C LYS A 135 16.41 -20.85 -7.55
N THR A 136 15.19 -20.71 -8.05
CA THR A 136 14.95 -20.27 -9.42
C THR A 136 14.09 -19.02 -9.42
N TRP A 137 14.68 -17.92 -9.86
CA TRP A 137 13.96 -16.67 -10.06
C TRP A 137 13.22 -16.69 -11.39
N LEU A 138 11.96 -16.29 -11.36
CA LEU A 138 11.21 -15.96 -12.57
C LEU A 138 11.74 -14.66 -13.18
N VAL A 139 11.96 -13.66 -12.33
CA VAL A 139 12.57 -12.37 -12.68
C VAL A 139 13.58 -12.00 -11.62
N PRO A 140 14.63 -11.22 -11.95
CA PRO A 140 15.50 -10.64 -10.94
C PRO A 140 14.67 -9.97 -9.85
N PRO A 141 15.10 -9.99 -8.56
CA PRO A 141 14.34 -9.41 -7.48
C PRO A 141 13.89 -7.97 -7.78
N VAL A 142 12.68 -7.63 -7.35
CA VAL A 142 12.05 -6.35 -7.68
C VAL A 142 11.55 -5.63 -6.43
N PRO A 143 11.53 -4.29 -6.42
CA PRO A 143 10.85 -3.55 -5.36
C PRO A 143 9.33 -3.70 -5.46
N ILE A 144 8.68 -4.02 -4.35
CA ILE A 144 7.21 -4.11 -4.23
C ILE A 144 6.70 -3.14 -3.17
N GLU A 145 5.49 -2.64 -3.36
CA GLU A 145 4.78 -1.82 -2.37
C GLU A 145 4.26 -2.77 -1.28
N SER A 146 5.12 -3.12 -0.33
CA SER A 146 4.83 -4.16 0.65
C SER A 146 3.73 -3.77 1.64
N TYR A 147 3.51 -2.47 1.85
CA TYR A 147 2.54 -1.97 2.82
C TYR A 147 1.10 -2.32 2.45
N SER A 148 0.64 -1.92 1.27
CA SER A 148 -0.70 -2.22 0.78
C SER A 148 -0.84 -3.66 0.32
N LEU A 149 0.20 -4.25 -0.27
CA LEU A 149 0.15 -5.65 -0.73
C LEU A 149 0.09 -6.64 0.44
N LEU A 150 1.01 -6.55 1.42
CA LEU A 150 1.19 -7.61 2.42
C LEU A 150 0.81 -7.19 3.83
N GLU A 151 1.11 -5.95 4.24
CA GLU A 151 0.89 -5.54 5.64
C GLU A 151 -0.56 -5.18 5.95
N VAL A 152 -1.19 -4.43 5.04
CA VAL A 152 -2.62 -4.06 5.09
C VAL A 152 -3.44 -5.07 4.29
N GLY A 153 -2.95 -5.48 3.11
CA GLY A 153 -3.64 -6.40 2.22
C GLY A 153 -4.90 -5.79 1.61
N ASP A 154 -4.86 -4.51 1.25
CA ASP A 154 -5.97 -3.79 0.61
C ASP A 154 -5.85 -3.70 -0.92
N LEU A 155 -4.71 -4.10 -1.49
CA LEU A 155 -4.48 -4.22 -2.93
C LEU A 155 -4.18 -5.67 -3.32
N GLY A 156 -5.02 -6.23 -4.20
CA GLY A 156 -4.86 -7.59 -4.72
C GLY A 156 -5.16 -8.71 -3.70
N ASP A 157 -4.81 -9.95 -4.06
CA ASP A 157 -4.85 -11.10 -3.15
C ASP A 157 -3.42 -11.58 -2.90
N TRP A 158 -2.81 -10.96 -1.90
CA TRP A 158 -1.44 -11.18 -1.46
C TRP A 158 -1.44 -11.65 -0.01
N ARG A 159 -0.63 -12.66 0.30
CA ARG A 159 -0.63 -13.30 1.62
C ARG A 159 0.77 -13.72 1.99
N ILE A 160 1.23 -13.33 3.17
CA ILE A 160 2.35 -14.01 3.82
C ILE A 160 1.83 -15.40 4.22
N ILE A 161 2.51 -16.45 3.75
CA ILE A 161 2.14 -17.85 3.98
C ILE A 161 3.13 -18.57 4.90
N GLU A 162 4.34 -18.04 5.05
CA GLU A 162 5.39 -18.60 5.91
C GLU A 162 6.39 -17.52 6.32
N HIS A 163 7.04 -17.71 7.46
CA HIS A 163 8.11 -16.86 7.97
C HIS A 163 9.41 -17.68 8.12
N GLN A 164 10.43 -17.39 7.30
CA GLN A 164 11.76 -17.97 7.45
C GLN A 164 12.64 -17.03 8.30
N THR A 165 12.67 -17.25 9.63
CA THR A 165 13.29 -16.32 10.58
C THR A 165 14.80 -16.16 10.44
N ASP A 166 15.47 -17.14 9.84
CA ASP A 166 16.93 -17.20 9.73
C ASP A 166 17.41 -16.86 8.31
N PHE A 167 16.53 -16.32 7.47
CA PHE A 167 16.88 -15.93 6.11
C PHE A 167 17.85 -14.73 6.13
N VAL A 168 18.95 -14.89 5.40
CA VAL A 168 19.92 -13.84 5.12
C VAL A 168 20.17 -13.85 3.62
N PRO A 169 20.09 -12.70 2.92
CA PRO A 169 20.44 -12.62 1.50
C PRO A 169 21.87 -13.11 1.25
N GLY A 170 22.03 -14.06 0.34
CA GLY A 170 23.33 -14.57 -0.11
C GLY A 170 24.06 -13.66 -1.10
N ASP A 171 25.19 -14.15 -1.61
CA ASP A 171 26.05 -13.40 -2.54
C ASP A 171 25.36 -13.09 -3.88
N GLU A 172 24.36 -13.90 -4.28
CA GLU A 172 23.58 -13.70 -5.50
C GLU A 172 22.81 -12.37 -5.53
N TYR A 173 22.55 -11.77 -4.36
CA TYR A 173 21.88 -10.47 -4.26
C TYR A 173 22.86 -9.29 -4.30
N ALA A 174 24.16 -9.53 -4.07
CA ALA A 174 25.15 -8.47 -3.93
C ALA A 174 25.40 -7.68 -5.23
N THR A 175 25.03 -8.25 -6.39
CA THR A 175 25.16 -7.62 -7.71
C THR A 175 23.90 -6.86 -8.13
N LEU A 176 22.80 -6.95 -7.39
CA LEU A 176 21.55 -6.28 -7.75
C LEU A 176 21.68 -4.77 -7.59
N ARG A 177 21.30 -4.04 -8.64
CA ARG A 177 21.37 -2.59 -8.71
C ARG A 177 20.08 -2.04 -9.29
N TYR A 178 19.58 -0.95 -8.72
CA TYR A 178 18.37 -0.26 -9.15
C TYR A 178 18.65 1.22 -9.29
N VAL A 179 17.96 1.89 -10.22
CA VAL A 179 18.15 3.31 -10.50
C VAL A 179 16.90 4.13 -10.17
N TYR A 180 17.09 5.29 -9.56
CA TYR A 180 16.08 6.34 -9.45
C TYR A 180 16.67 7.71 -9.77
N GLY A 181 15.79 8.72 -9.79
CA GLY A 181 16.11 10.06 -10.27
C GLY A 181 15.51 10.32 -11.66
N THR A 182 15.76 11.50 -12.21
CA THR A 182 15.14 11.92 -13.48
C THR A 182 16.16 12.68 -14.32
N PRO A 183 16.49 12.24 -15.54
CA PRO A 183 17.34 13.03 -16.44
C PRO A 183 16.69 14.38 -16.80
N PRO A 184 17.46 15.48 -16.96
CA PRO A 184 18.92 15.57 -16.87
C PRO A 184 19.43 15.83 -15.44
N PHE A 185 18.58 15.70 -14.42
CA PHE A 185 18.97 15.83 -13.01
C PHE A 185 19.74 14.58 -12.55
N ALA A 186 20.14 14.57 -11.27
CA ALA A 186 20.88 13.48 -10.67
C ALA A 186 20.14 12.14 -10.83
N LEU A 187 20.90 11.13 -11.25
CA LEU A 187 20.50 9.73 -11.23
C LEU A 187 21.33 9.04 -10.15
N THR A 188 20.69 8.16 -9.40
CA THR A 188 21.32 7.46 -8.29
C THR A 188 21.08 5.97 -8.45
N VAL A 189 22.16 5.18 -8.34
CA VAL A 189 22.08 3.73 -8.21
C VAL A 189 22.03 3.37 -6.73
N THR A 190 21.25 2.36 -6.41
CA THR A 190 21.15 1.79 -5.07
C THR A 190 21.16 0.26 -5.14
N ASP A 191 21.61 -0.40 -4.08
CA ASP A 191 21.52 -1.85 -3.91
C ASP A 191 20.40 -2.21 -2.91
N ILE A 192 20.26 -3.50 -2.57
CA ILE A 192 19.22 -3.96 -1.63
C ILE A 192 19.46 -3.51 -0.17
N TYR A 193 20.62 -2.93 0.13
CA TYR A 193 20.99 -2.40 1.44
C TYR A 193 20.92 -0.86 1.47
N GLU A 194 20.39 -0.26 0.41
CA GLU A 194 20.29 1.19 0.23
C GLU A 194 21.66 1.89 0.25
N ASN A 195 22.71 1.24 -0.26
CA ASN A 195 23.98 1.90 -0.53
C ASN A 195 23.89 2.69 -1.83
N GLU A 196 23.94 4.02 -1.72
CA GLU A 196 23.66 4.93 -2.83
C GLU A 196 24.90 5.55 -3.45
N ARG A 197 24.84 5.77 -4.76
CA ARG A 197 25.89 6.42 -5.55
C ARG A 197 25.28 7.14 -6.75
N ASP A 198 25.76 8.35 -7.03
CA ASP A 198 25.40 9.05 -8.26
C ASP A 198 26.00 8.35 -9.49
N ILE A 199 25.21 8.29 -10.56
CA ILE A 199 25.57 7.68 -11.85
C ILE A 199 25.18 8.60 -13.01
N ASP A 200 25.77 8.36 -14.19
CA ASP A 200 25.37 9.05 -15.41
C ASP A 200 24.27 8.27 -16.17
N ILE A 201 23.72 8.91 -17.22
CA ILE A 201 22.65 8.34 -18.04
C ILE A 201 23.08 7.05 -18.76
N ARG A 202 24.36 6.92 -19.14
CA ARG A 202 24.87 5.75 -19.85
C ARG A 202 25.01 4.55 -18.89
N GLU A 203 25.47 4.80 -17.67
CA GLU A 203 25.53 3.76 -16.64
C GLU A 203 24.13 3.33 -16.15
N ALA A 204 23.17 4.26 -16.14
CA ALA A 204 21.78 3.97 -15.82
C ALA A 204 21.09 3.09 -16.87
N GLU A 205 21.59 3.06 -18.10
CA GLU A 205 20.97 2.36 -19.22
C GLU A 205 20.91 0.85 -18.95
N GLY A 206 19.70 0.29 -18.98
CA GLY A 206 19.45 -1.14 -18.74
C GLY A 206 19.31 -1.55 -17.27
N LEU A 207 19.54 -0.64 -16.31
CA LEU A 207 19.26 -0.94 -14.90
C LEU A 207 17.75 -0.90 -14.60
N PRO A 208 17.25 -1.81 -13.74
CA PRO A 208 15.86 -1.78 -13.31
C PRO A 208 15.58 -0.53 -12.47
N LYS A 209 14.35 0.00 -12.57
CA LYS A 209 13.95 1.16 -11.78
C LYS A 209 13.77 0.79 -10.30
N TYR A 210 14.22 1.68 -9.43
CA TYR A 210 13.93 1.65 -8.01
C TYR A 210 12.54 2.28 -7.75
N ALA A 211 11.51 1.56 -8.18
CA ALA A 211 10.12 1.95 -8.02
C ALA A 211 9.31 0.73 -7.57
N ALA A 212 8.57 0.90 -6.49
CA ALA A 212 7.77 -0.17 -5.89
C ALA A 212 6.57 -0.50 -6.79
N TYR A 213 6.45 -1.76 -7.17
CA TYR A 213 5.28 -2.24 -7.90
C TYR A 213 4.07 -2.42 -6.97
N ASP A 214 2.92 -1.89 -7.41
CA ASP A 214 1.59 -2.25 -6.87
C ASP A 214 1.06 -3.53 -7.54
N ASP A 215 -0.14 -3.99 -7.16
CA ASP A 215 -0.72 -5.25 -7.67
C ASP A 215 -0.84 -5.24 -9.21
N PHE A 216 -1.32 -4.13 -9.77
CA PHE A 216 -1.56 -4.01 -11.21
C PHE A 216 -0.26 -4.02 -12.02
N ASN A 217 0.69 -3.15 -11.67
CA ASN A 217 1.95 -3.04 -12.40
C ASN A 217 2.81 -4.29 -12.19
N PHE A 218 2.80 -4.89 -10.99
CA PHE A 218 3.47 -6.15 -10.72
C PHE A 218 2.95 -7.27 -11.62
N LYS A 219 1.63 -7.51 -11.63
CA LYS A 219 1.02 -8.56 -12.46
C LYS A 219 1.29 -8.36 -13.94
N LYS A 220 1.21 -7.11 -14.41
CA LYS A 220 1.55 -6.78 -15.80
C LYS A 220 2.98 -7.16 -16.13
N MET A 221 3.94 -6.81 -15.28
CA MET A 221 5.35 -7.19 -15.45
C MET A 221 5.53 -8.71 -15.51
N ILE A 222 4.88 -9.46 -14.61
CA ILE A 222 4.93 -10.93 -14.61
C ILE A 222 4.35 -11.52 -15.89
N VAL A 223 3.16 -11.07 -16.31
CA VAL A 223 2.50 -11.55 -17.53
C VAL A 223 3.31 -11.21 -18.78
N ASP A 224 3.90 -10.02 -18.84
CA ASP A 224 4.74 -9.61 -19.97
C ASP A 224 6.04 -10.44 -20.02
N HIS A 225 6.60 -10.82 -18.88
CA HIS A 225 7.73 -11.74 -18.81
C HIS A 225 7.36 -13.13 -19.33
N LEU A 226 6.23 -13.70 -18.88
CA LEU A 226 5.75 -15.03 -19.29
C LEU A 226 5.39 -15.14 -20.78
N LYS A 227 5.17 -14.02 -21.47
CA LYS A 227 4.86 -13.98 -22.91
C LYS A 227 6.11 -13.91 -23.79
N ARG A 228 7.28 -13.56 -23.24
CA ARG A 228 8.52 -13.52 -24.02
C ARG A 228 8.99 -14.96 -24.20
N PRO A 229 9.12 -15.47 -25.44
CA PRO A 229 9.80 -16.74 -25.64
C PRO A 229 11.24 -16.60 -25.16
N ASP A 230 11.70 -17.56 -24.36
CA ASP A 230 13.09 -17.66 -23.92
C ASP A 230 14.02 -17.48 -25.13
N VAL A 231 14.94 -16.51 -25.05
CA VAL A 231 16.01 -16.32 -26.03
C VAL A 231 17.14 -17.28 -25.70
#